data_AF-A0A847GG95-F1
#
_entry.id   AF-A0A847GG95-F1
#
_cell.length_a   1.000
_cell.length_b   1.000
_cell.length_c   1.000
_cell.angle_alpha   90.00
_cell.angle_beta   90.00
_cell.angle_gamma   90.00
#
_symmetry.space_group_name_H-M   'P 1'
#
loop_
_entity.id
_entity.type
_entity.pdbx_description
1 polymer ?
#
loop_
_entity_poly.entity_id
_entity_poly.type
_entity_poly.pdbx_seq_one_letter_code
_entity_poly.pdbx_strand_id
1 'polypeptide(L)'
;MAPIDSTPAPLRLERSGGTLERRKGVYIAQLRGSYSEMGRQHGELAAAACGDIVPQYVNQLVRKLVAHTLPSVAAPAAALLKAWFQLRNREELGADMREQLAALAAAHGFPSAMAERLFMVPDIFHYLAGRSFAALAPPPSCSAFFAHGGATRDGKLLIARNFDFFGRGVWNANNAFIVMHPRGGRSFCWVGALGVPASGQGFNESGLFVGLHSNFPNDVSTRGVPIFKIVHDILAECATLDEAVARVTVRPRTCGLSLFIVDTRARDAAVVGYSARHAETLRPENEVLVRANHYVTPPMQRFEVGPHPWRANSVGRMRRITELLGERRGALDAGGAPSILSDIVDPFEGRRVLVGNVVAAPHNVQSLVMSPDEDTVWLAHGDLPLCHSERYRGFSVSALLEGDESRYETGDLSGGGQLSETERAALLEYEEAWSSYMDHLDYDRAVFHLRRGAELTPEESVFPRMAGILLLKEKRFSQALPLLLRNAEHEHRDPVNRAEAHVWAGRCLDLMGRRAEALAQYDTASKLDAPPVSAAAARHLEKPFRRMDLFHVMPEFMLGTGLAKY
;
A
#
# COMPACT_ATOMS: atom_id res chain seq x y z
N MET A 1 8.39 19.99 7.59
CA MET A 1 8.99 19.19 8.69
C MET A 1 10.50 19.15 8.47
N ALA A 2 11.31 19.10 9.54
CA ALA A 2 12.75 18.84 9.38
C ALA A 2 12.96 17.38 8.91
N PRO A 3 13.99 17.07 8.11
CA PRO A 3 14.25 15.71 7.63
C PRO A 3 14.40 14.73 8.79
N ILE A 4 13.85 13.52 8.68
CA ILE A 4 14.12 12.41 9.62
C ILE A 4 15.50 11.81 9.28
N ASP A 5 16.54 12.66 9.23
CA ASP A 5 17.91 12.25 8.89
C ASP A 5 18.83 12.26 10.13
N SER A 6 18.32 12.72 11.28
CA SER A 6 18.97 12.42 12.55
C SER A 6 18.60 11.00 12.95
N THR A 7 19.59 10.09 12.94
CA THR A 7 19.42 8.74 13.50
C THR A 7 18.96 8.91 14.95
N PRO A 8 17.69 8.59 15.28
CA PRO A 8 17.17 8.93 16.59
C PRO A 8 17.90 8.07 17.64
N ALA A 9 18.15 8.64 18.83
CA ALA A 9 19.04 8.07 19.84
C ALA A 9 18.78 6.57 20.09
N PRO A 10 19.80 5.77 20.42
CA PRO A 10 19.58 4.38 20.82
C PRO A 10 18.51 4.31 21.91
N LEU A 11 17.52 3.43 21.71
CA LEU A 11 16.48 3.16 22.70
C LEU A 11 16.63 1.70 23.12
N ARG A 12 16.55 1.44 24.43
CA ARG A 12 16.42 0.11 24.99
C ARG A 12 15.40 0.16 26.13
N LEU A 13 14.33 -0.59 26.02
CA LEU A 13 13.27 -0.70 27.01
C LEU A 13 13.02 -2.17 27.33
N GLU A 14 12.63 -2.44 28.58
CA GLU A 14 12.14 -3.73 29.01
C GLU A 14 10.85 -3.53 29.81
N ARG A 15 9.82 -4.30 29.49
CA ARG A 15 8.51 -4.26 30.14
C ARG A 15 7.92 -5.65 30.19
N SER A 16 7.53 -6.10 31.39
CA SER A 16 6.85 -7.39 31.58
C SER A 16 7.55 -8.60 30.90
N GLY A 17 8.89 -8.58 30.82
CA GLY A 17 9.72 -9.62 30.20
C GLY A 17 9.92 -9.50 28.69
N GLY A 18 9.27 -8.53 28.02
CA GLY A 18 9.55 -8.20 26.63
C GLY A 18 10.59 -7.08 26.53
N THR A 19 11.40 -7.10 25.47
CA THR A 19 12.40 -6.05 25.20
C THR A 19 12.07 -5.29 23.92
N LEU A 20 12.45 -4.01 23.88
CA LEU A 20 12.39 -3.18 22.70
C LEU A 20 13.73 -2.46 22.53
N GLU A 21 14.31 -2.59 21.35
CA GLU A 21 15.51 -1.87 20.97
C GLU A 21 15.28 -1.03 19.72
N ARG A 22 15.98 0.10 19.60
CA ARG A 22 16.08 0.83 18.33
C ARG A 22 17.49 0.67 17.78
N ARG A 23 17.60 0.05 16.60
CA ARG A 23 18.86 -0.24 15.89
C ARG A 23 18.73 0.26 14.46
N LYS A 24 19.74 1.02 13.99
CA LYS A 24 19.72 1.66 12.66
C LYS A 24 18.41 2.42 12.32
N GLY A 25 17.75 2.99 13.34
CA GLY A 25 16.48 3.71 13.19
C GLY A 25 15.22 2.84 13.11
N VAL A 26 15.34 1.51 13.20
CA VAL A 26 14.23 0.55 13.18
C VAL A 26 14.01 -0.02 14.58
N TYR A 27 12.76 -0.19 14.98
CA TYR A 27 12.40 -0.84 16.23
C TYR A 27 12.49 -2.36 16.12
N ILE A 28 13.04 -3.02 17.14
CA ILE A 28 13.09 -4.48 17.25
C ILE A 28 12.49 -4.84 18.60
N ALA A 29 11.30 -5.43 18.60
CA ALA A 29 10.62 -5.92 19.80
C ALA A 29 10.78 -7.43 19.90
N GLN A 30 11.17 -7.93 21.08
CA GLN A 30 11.22 -9.35 21.41
C GLN A 30 10.15 -9.63 22.48
N LEU A 31 9.13 -10.39 22.10
CA LEU A 31 7.98 -10.70 22.94
C LEU A 31 7.94 -12.20 23.22
N ARG A 32 7.71 -12.60 24.47
CA ARG A 32 7.80 -14.00 24.89
C ARG A 32 6.68 -14.36 25.86
N GLY A 33 6.17 -15.59 25.75
CA GLY A 33 5.22 -16.14 26.72
C GLY A 33 3.89 -16.61 26.12
N SER A 34 2.82 -16.54 26.89
CA SER A 34 1.46 -16.69 26.36
C SER A 34 1.10 -15.50 25.46
N TYR A 35 0.11 -15.68 24.61
CA TYR A 35 -0.39 -14.60 23.75
C TYR A 35 -0.87 -13.38 24.56
N SER A 36 -1.50 -13.59 25.71
CA SER A 36 -1.82 -12.51 26.65
C SER A 36 -0.56 -11.77 27.17
N GLU A 37 0.50 -12.50 27.53
CA GLU A 37 1.74 -11.89 28.02
C GLU A 37 2.42 -11.06 26.93
N MET A 38 2.50 -11.61 25.70
CA MET A 38 3.07 -10.91 24.54
C MET A 38 2.24 -9.67 24.16
N GLY A 39 0.90 -9.75 24.23
CA GLY A 39 0.03 -8.59 24.02
C GLY A 39 0.29 -7.46 25.02
N ARG A 40 0.45 -7.80 26.30
CA ARG A 40 0.80 -6.82 27.35
C ARG A 40 2.17 -6.20 27.08
N GLN A 41 3.19 -7.03 26.84
CA GLN A 41 4.55 -6.58 26.53
C GLN A 41 4.56 -5.62 25.34
N HIS A 42 3.89 -5.99 24.24
CA HIS A 42 3.82 -5.15 23.04
C HIS A 42 3.22 -3.78 23.34
N GLY A 43 2.09 -3.74 24.05
CA GLY A 43 1.42 -2.49 24.37
C GLY A 43 2.20 -1.61 25.33
N GLU A 44 2.83 -2.20 26.37
CA GLU A 44 3.64 -1.45 27.32
C GLU A 44 4.90 -0.86 26.66
N LEU A 45 5.55 -1.63 25.79
CA LEU A 45 6.73 -1.19 25.04
C LEU A 45 6.35 -0.11 24.01
N ALA A 46 5.26 -0.29 23.26
CA ALA A 46 4.77 0.68 22.29
C ALA A 46 4.33 1.99 22.98
N ALA A 47 3.55 1.91 24.05
CA ALA A 47 3.12 3.06 24.83
C ALA A 47 4.32 3.87 25.37
N ALA A 48 5.37 3.20 25.83
CA ALA A 48 6.57 3.85 26.32
C ALA A 48 7.42 4.49 25.20
N ALA A 49 7.45 3.90 24.00
CA ALA A 49 8.30 4.35 22.90
C ALA A 49 7.65 5.41 22.00
N CYS A 50 6.36 5.26 21.68
CA CYS A 50 5.65 6.10 20.73
C CYS A 50 4.22 6.46 21.17
N GLY A 51 3.84 6.15 22.41
CA GLY A 51 2.49 6.42 22.92
C GLY A 51 1.45 5.55 22.22
N ASP A 52 0.33 6.15 21.83
CA ASP A 52 -0.78 5.47 21.16
C ASP A 52 -1.01 5.97 19.72
N ILE A 53 0.00 6.60 19.10
CA ILE A 53 -0.12 7.22 17.78
C ILE A 53 -0.54 6.22 16.69
N VAL A 54 0.05 5.01 16.68
CA VAL A 54 -0.26 3.95 15.72
C VAL A 54 -1.68 3.37 15.90
N PRO A 55 -2.10 2.93 17.09
CA PRO A 55 -3.46 2.43 17.28
C PRO A 55 -4.51 3.54 17.06
N GLN A 56 -4.25 4.79 17.46
CA GLN A 56 -5.13 5.91 17.14
C GLN A 56 -5.23 6.15 15.63
N TYR A 57 -4.12 6.11 14.91
CA TYR A 57 -4.11 6.24 13.45
C TYR A 57 -5.01 5.18 12.80
N VAL A 58 -4.85 3.90 13.15
CA VAL A 58 -5.69 2.80 12.65
C VAL A 58 -7.16 3.02 13.02
N ASN A 59 -7.44 3.51 14.23
CA ASN A 59 -8.81 3.76 14.69
C ASN A 59 -9.55 4.82 13.85
N GLN A 60 -8.81 5.82 13.35
CA GLN A 60 -9.37 6.92 12.55
C GLN A 60 -9.60 6.54 11.08
N LEU A 61 -8.97 5.48 10.55
CA LEU A 61 -9.06 5.12 9.12
C LEU A 61 -10.49 4.92 8.64
N VAL A 62 -11.29 4.11 9.36
CA VAL A 62 -12.71 3.89 9.00
C VAL A 62 -13.52 5.17 9.11
N ARG A 63 -13.20 6.05 10.07
CA ARG A 63 -13.90 7.34 10.21
C ARG A 63 -13.56 8.27 9.04
N LYS A 64 -12.27 8.43 8.70
CA LYS A 64 -11.83 9.23 7.55
C LYS A 64 -12.52 8.76 6.28
N LEU A 65 -12.55 7.45 6.07
CA LEU A 65 -13.28 6.82 4.96
C LEU A 65 -14.75 7.27 4.92
N VAL A 66 -15.50 7.13 6.01
CA VAL A 66 -16.92 7.51 6.04
C VAL A 66 -17.11 9.03 5.91
N ALA A 67 -16.19 9.84 6.45
CA ALA A 67 -16.29 11.29 6.47
C ALA A 67 -16.32 11.94 5.08
N HIS A 68 -15.69 11.32 4.09
CA HIS A 68 -15.74 11.81 2.71
C HIS A 68 -17.14 11.70 2.07
N THR A 69 -18.01 10.81 2.55
CA THR A 69 -19.40 10.70 2.06
C THR A 69 -20.41 11.32 3.01
N LEU A 70 -20.25 11.08 4.31
CA LEU A 70 -21.21 11.47 5.35
C LEU A 70 -20.47 12.11 6.54
N PRO A 71 -19.94 13.33 6.39
CA PRO A 71 -19.08 13.97 7.40
C PRO A 71 -19.77 14.11 8.77
N SER A 72 -21.06 14.45 8.79
CA SER A 72 -21.83 14.69 10.02
C SER A 72 -22.09 13.44 10.87
N VAL A 73 -22.05 12.24 10.29
CA VAL A 73 -22.32 10.97 10.99
C VAL A 73 -21.12 10.00 10.93
N ALA A 74 -19.96 10.46 10.49
CA ALA A 74 -18.80 9.60 10.23
C ALA A 74 -18.31 8.86 11.47
N ALA A 75 -18.24 9.54 12.62
CA ALA A 75 -17.79 8.94 13.87
C ALA A 75 -18.76 7.84 14.39
N PRO A 76 -20.07 8.09 14.56
CA PRO A 76 -20.98 7.04 15.02
C PRO A 76 -21.12 5.90 14.02
N ALA A 77 -21.15 6.16 12.71
CA ALA A 77 -21.22 5.12 11.69
C ALA A 77 -19.97 4.22 11.70
N ALA A 78 -18.76 4.79 11.78
CA ALA A 78 -17.53 4.02 11.87
C ALA A 78 -17.46 3.18 13.16
N ALA A 79 -17.94 3.71 14.29
CA ALA A 79 -17.99 2.97 15.55
C ALA A 79 -18.94 1.76 15.48
N LEU A 80 -20.14 1.96 14.92
CA LEU A 80 -21.13 0.90 14.71
C LEU A 80 -20.61 -0.18 13.76
N LEU A 81 -19.99 0.21 12.64
CA LEU A 81 -19.44 -0.73 11.66
C LEU A 81 -18.33 -1.60 12.27
N LYS A 82 -17.40 -0.97 13.03
CA LYS A 82 -16.35 -1.69 13.75
C LYS A 82 -16.90 -2.66 14.78
N ALA A 83 -17.87 -2.22 15.59
CA ALA A 83 -18.51 -3.07 16.59
C ALA A 83 -19.25 -4.26 15.94
N TRP A 84 -19.93 -4.03 14.82
CA TRP A 84 -20.66 -5.07 14.11
C TRP A 84 -19.73 -6.12 13.50
N PHE A 85 -18.65 -5.72 12.81
CA PHE A 85 -17.65 -6.64 12.26
C PHE A 85 -16.95 -7.44 13.36
N GLN A 86 -16.58 -6.78 14.46
CA GLN A 86 -16.00 -7.41 15.64
C GLN A 86 -16.94 -8.50 16.18
N LEU A 87 -18.18 -8.16 16.55
CA LEU A 87 -19.14 -9.12 17.12
C LEU A 87 -19.40 -10.31 16.19
N ARG A 88 -19.42 -10.07 14.88
CA ARG A 88 -19.74 -11.10 13.89
C ARG A 88 -18.60 -12.08 13.61
N ASN A 89 -17.35 -11.68 13.85
CA ASN A 89 -16.16 -12.45 13.52
C ASN A 89 -15.27 -12.76 14.74
N ARG A 90 -15.66 -12.36 15.95
CA ARG A 90 -14.87 -12.53 17.16
C ARG A 90 -14.43 -13.98 17.43
N GLU A 91 -15.31 -14.95 17.15
CA GLU A 91 -14.96 -16.37 17.34
C GLU A 91 -13.90 -16.85 16.34
N GLU A 92 -13.79 -16.23 15.16
CA GLU A 92 -12.76 -16.57 14.18
C GLU A 92 -11.35 -16.17 14.63
N LEU A 93 -11.24 -15.26 15.61
CA LEU A 93 -9.95 -14.86 16.18
C LEU A 93 -9.35 -15.99 17.05
N GLY A 94 -10.16 -16.88 17.62
CA GLY A 94 -9.69 -17.88 18.58
C GLY A 94 -9.35 -17.28 19.97
N ALA A 95 -9.03 -18.13 20.94
CA ALA A 95 -8.74 -17.70 22.31
C ALA A 95 -7.45 -16.87 22.37
N ASP A 96 -6.37 -17.41 21.84
CA ASP A 96 -5.03 -16.83 21.83
C ASP A 96 -5.00 -15.39 21.30
N MET A 97 -5.51 -15.16 20.09
CA MET A 97 -5.52 -13.81 19.50
C MET A 97 -6.42 -12.85 20.29
N ARG A 98 -7.56 -13.30 20.83
CA ARG A 98 -8.42 -12.46 21.67
C ARG A 98 -7.71 -12.04 22.94
N GLU A 99 -6.98 -12.95 23.57
CA GLU A 99 -6.19 -12.66 24.77
C GLU A 99 -5.05 -11.68 24.48
N GLN A 100 -4.31 -11.88 23.38
CA GLN A 100 -3.27 -10.94 22.95
C GLN A 100 -3.84 -9.54 22.72
N LEU A 101 -4.93 -9.43 21.97
CA LEU A 101 -5.56 -8.14 21.67
C LEU A 101 -6.12 -7.46 22.91
N ALA A 102 -6.75 -8.22 23.80
CA ALA A 102 -7.26 -7.68 25.07
C ALA A 102 -6.13 -7.13 25.95
N ALA A 103 -5.01 -7.84 26.04
CA ALA A 103 -3.85 -7.40 26.80
C ALA A 103 -3.15 -6.18 26.17
N LEU A 104 -3.04 -6.15 24.84
CA LEU A 104 -2.55 -4.99 24.08
C LEU A 104 -3.41 -3.75 24.35
N ALA A 105 -4.74 -3.89 24.27
CA ALA A 105 -5.67 -2.81 24.56
C ALA A 105 -5.52 -2.30 26.00
N ALA A 106 -5.46 -3.22 26.98
CA ALA A 106 -5.32 -2.87 28.39
C ALA A 106 -4.02 -2.10 28.68
N ALA A 107 -2.91 -2.48 28.05
CA ALA A 107 -1.62 -1.80 28.19
C ALA A 107 -1.63 -0.35 27.66
N HIS A 108 -2.48 -0.06 26.67
CA HIS A 108 -2.74 1.32 26.20
C HIS A 108 -3.86 2.04 26.98
N GLY A 109 -4.46 1.42 28.00
CA GLY A 109 -5.60 1.98 28.73
C GLY A 109 -6.91 2.00 27.91
N PHE A 110 -7.00 1.22 26.84
CA PHE A 110 -8.20 1.12 26.00
C PHE A 110 -9.18 0.05 26.50
N PRO A 111 -10.47 0.16 26.16
CA PRO A 111 -11.42 -0.94 26.35
C PRO A 111 -10.94 -2.20 25.62
N SER A 112 -11.13 -3.38 26.21
CA SER A 112 -10.65 -4.66 25.66
C SER A 112 -11.06 -4.92 24.20
N ALA A 113 -12.28 -4.50 23.83
CA ALA A 113 -12.79 -4.63 22.46
C ALA A 113 -12.10 -3.70 21.44
N MET A 114 -11.31 -2.71 21.88
CA MET A 114 -10.67 -1.75 20.98
C MET A 114 -9.71 -2.45 20.03
N ALA A 115 -8.77 -3.26 20.55
CA ALA A 115 -7.78 -3.93 19.70
C ALA A 115 -8.43 -4.93 18.73
N GLU A 116 -9.46 -5.67 19.15
CA GLU A 116 -10.27 -6.51 18.24
C GLU A 116 -10.89 -5.67 17.11
N ARG A 117 -11.43 -4.49 17.43
CA ARG A 117 -12.00 -3.58 16.41
C ARG A 117 -10.95 -3.03 15.46
N LEU A 118 -9.75 -2.70 15.96
CA LEU A 118 -8.63 -2.24 15.13
C LEU A 118 -8.13 -3.35 14.21
N PHE A 119 -8.08 -4.59 14.71
CA PHE A 119 -7.72 -5.77 13.94
C PHE A 119 -8.68 -6.01 12.75
N MET A 120 -9.97 -5.66 12.89
CA MET A 120 -10.98 -5.76 11.81
C MET A 120 -10.95 -4.61 10.80
N VAL A 121 -10.16 -3.55 11.00
CA VAL A 121 -10.17 -2.36 10.12
C VAL A 121 -9.87 -2.71 8.65
N PRO A 122 -8.85 -3.54 8.33
CA PRO A 122 -8.60 -3.96 6.95
C PRO A 122 -9.77 -4.72 6.33
N ASP A 123 -10.44 -5.60 7.09
CA ASP A 123 -11.60 -6.36 6.59
C ASP A 123 -12.78 -5.45 6.25
N ILE A 124 -13.10 -4.51 7.15
CA ILE A 124 -14.13 -3.49 6.94
C ILE A 124 -13.83 -2.69 5.68
N PHE A 125 -12.56 -2.29 5.55
CA PHE A 125 -12.08 -1.50 4.45
C PHE A 125 -12.28 -2.19 3.09
N HIS A 126 -11.78 -3.42 2.95
CA HIS A 126 -11.89 -4.18 1.70
C HIS A 126 -13.35 -4.60 1.42
N TYR A 127 -14.14 -4.89 2.45
CA TYR A 127 -15.56 -5.17 2.28
C TYR A 127 -16.32 -3.96 1.71
N LEU A 128 -16.09 -2.76 2.25
CA LEU A 128 -16.74 -1.54 1.74
C LEU A 128 -16.30 -1.22 0.30
N ALA A 129 -15.00 -1.36 0.02
CA ALA A 129 -14.44 -1.17 -1.31
C ALA A 129 -15.09 -2.13 -2.33
N GLY A 130 -15.26 -3.41 -1.97
CA GLY A 130 -15.91 -4.41 -2.82
C GLY A 130 -17.42 -4.23 -2.98
N ARG A 131 -18.14 -3.70 -1.98
CA ARG A 131 -19.61 -3.57 -2.01
C ARG A 131 -20.13 -2.40 -2.80
N SER A 132 -19.57 -1.23 -2.56
CA SER A 132 -20.20 0.01 -3.02
C SER A 132 -19.31 0.81 -3.95
N PHE A 133 -18.17 0.25 -4.35
CA PHE A 133 -17.05 0.98 -4.94
C PHE A 133 -17.03 2.42 -4.43
N ALA A 134 -16.78 2.55 -3.12
CA ALA A 134 -16.57 3.87 -2.58
C ALA A 134 -15.23 4.33 -3.13
N ALA A 135 -15.24 5.45 -3.85
CA ALA A 135 -14.05 6.17 -4.29
C ALA A 135 -13.04 6.41 -3.13
N LEU A 136 -13.45 6.18 -1.89
CA LEU A 136 -12.74 6.46 -0.66
C LEU A 136 -11.67 5.43 -0.29
N ALA A 137 -11.60 4.30 -1.00
CA ALA A 137 -10.61 3.28 -0.70
C ALA A 137 -9.19 3.72 -1.10
N PRO A 138 -8.19 3.74 -0.19
CA PRO A 138 -6.77 3.71 -0.51
C PRO A 138 -6.46 2.88 -1.75
N PRO A 139 -5.80 3.48 -2.74
CA PRO A 139 -5.43 2.77 -3.95
C PRO A 139 -4.44 1.65 -3.61
N PRO A 140 -4.60 0.45 -4.17
CA PRO A 140 -3.80 -0.69 -3.78
C PRO A 140 -2.52 -0.66 -4.62
N SER A 141 -1.37 -0.42 -3.99
CA SER A 141 -0.12 -0.18 -4.74
C SER A 141 1.04 -1.14 -4.42
N CYS A 142 0.83 -2.07 -3.48
CA CYS A 142 1.86 -3.04 -3.07
C CYS A 142 2.45 -3.80 -4.27
N SER A 143 3.77 -3.98 -4.29
CA SER A 143 4.48 -4.71 -5.34
C SER A 143 5.48 -5.67 -4.72
N ALA A 144 5.63 -6.88 -5.24
CA ALA A 144 6.59 -7.84 -4.74
C ALA A 144 7.15 -8.72 -5.85
N PHE A 145 8.37 -9.21 -5.66
CA PHE A 145 8.94 -10.27 -6.48
C PHE A 145 9.74 -11.29 -5.66
N PHE A 146 9.81 -12.48 -6.22
CA PHE A 146 10.66 -13.60 -5.84
C PHE A 146 11.52 -13.96 -7.05
N ALA A 147 12.79 -14.21 -6.83
CA ALA A 147 13.73 -14.65 -7.85
C ALA A 147 14.79 -15.56 -7.24
N HIS A 148 15.15 -16.65 -7.91
CA HIS A 148 16.23 -17.56 -7.49
C HIS A 148 16.90 -18.25 -8.69
N GLY A 149 17.90 -19.09 -8.44
CA GLY A 149 18.49 -19.94 -9.48
C GLY A 149 19.05 -19.13 -10.64
N GLY A 150 18.73 -19.52 -11.87
CA GLY A 150 19.16 -18.82 -13.08
C GLY A 150 18.59 -17.40 -13.23
N ALA A 151 17.63 -16.97 -12.41
CA ALA A 151 17.17 -15.60 -12.38
C ALA A 151 18.14 -14.65 -11.66
N THR A 152 18.95 -15.15 -10.73
CA THR A 152 19.90 -14.37 -9.92
C THR A 152 21.36 -14.68 -10.29
N ARG A 153 22.27 -13.78 -9.92
CA ARG A 153 23.70 -13.87 -10.30
C ARG A 153 24.40 -15.11 -9.76
N ASP A 154 24.08 -15.47 -8.52
CA ASP A 154 24.74 -16.52 -7.75
C ASP A 154 23.77 -17.64 -7.32
N GLY A 155 22.58 -17.69 -7.93
CA GLY A 155 21.54 -18.67 -7.61
C GLY A 155 20.79 -18.43 -6.30
N LYS A 156 21.18 -17.40 -5.52
CA LYS A 156 20.54 -17.07 -4.25
C LYS A 156 19.10 -16.65 -4.43
N LEU A 157 18.30 -16.93 -3.40
CA LEU A 157 16.92 -16.53 -3.30
C LEU A 157 16.82 -15.06 -2.86
N LEU A 158 16.10 -14.26 -3.65
CA LEU A 158 15.75 -12.89 -3.34
C LEU A 158 14.23 -12.74 -3.22
N ILE A 159 13.80 -12.07 -2.15
CA ILE A 159 12.44 -11.62 -1.92
C ILE A 159 12.48 -10.11 -1.79
N ALA A 160 11.67 -9.38 -2.55
CA ALA A 160 11.61 -7.93 -2.46
C ALA A 160 10.17 -7.44 -2.48
N ARG A 161 9.83 -6.45 -1.67
CA ARG A 161 8.45 -5.96 -1.55
C ARG A 161 8.36 -4.49 -1.15
N ASN A 162 7.55 -3.76 -1.90
CA ASN A 162 6.96 -2.48 -1.50
C ASN A 162 5.61 -2.73 -0.82
N PHE A 163 5.45 -2.18 0.37
CA PHE A 163 4.18 -2.05 1.07
C PHE A 163 3.77 -0.58 1.08
N ASP A 164 2.72 -0.32 0.30
CA ASP A 164 2.22 1.02 0.04
C ASP A 164 0.92 1.20 0.80
N PHE A 165 0.93 2.16 1.71
CA PHE A 165 -0.15 2.40 2.65
C PHE A 165 -0.12 3.86 3.10
N PHE A 166 -1.19 4.31 3.72
CA PHE A 166 -1.21 5.67 4.28
C PHE A 166 -0.48 5.71 5.63
N GLY A 167 -0.17 6.93 6.09
CA GLY A 167 0.37 7.14 7.44
C GLY A 167 1.74 7.77 7.46
N ARG A 168 1.96 8.82 6.65
CA ARG A 168 3.15 9.67 6.74
C ARG A 168 3.39 10.13 8.17
N GLY A 169 4.62 9.99 8.64
CA GLY A 169 5.02 10.36 10.00
C GLY A 169 4.53 9.40 11.09
N VAL A 170 3.66 8.44 10.76
CA VAL A 170 3.19 7.39 11.68
C VAL A 170 3.87 6.07 11.34
N TRP A 171 3.80 5.62 10.10
CA TRP A 171 4.31 4.30 9.72
C TRP A 171 5.84 4.28 9.61
N ASN A 172 6.42 5.20 8.85
CA ASN A 172 7.89 5.27 8.66
C ASN A 172 8.64 5.60 9.95
N ALA A 173 8.05 6.42 10.84
CA ALA A 173 8.63 6.77 12.13
C ALA A 173 8.58 5.62 13.15
N ASN A 174 7.68 4.65 12.96
CA ASN A 174 7.46 3.53 13.89
C ASN A 174 7.76 2.17 13.26
N ASN A 175 8.50 2.11 12.14
CA ASN A 175 8.86 0.85 11.47
C ASN A 175 9.53 -0.12 12.44
N ALA A 176 9.03 -1.35 12.47
CA ALA A 176 9.37 -2.32 13.49
C ALA A 176 9.42 -3.76 12.95
N PHE A 177 10.38 -4.52 13.47
CA PHE A 177 10.33 -5.98 13.58
C PHE A 177 9.74 -6.32 14.96
N ILE A 178 8.59 -6.99 15.00
CA ILE A 178 7.93 -7.42 16.23
C ILE A 178 7.99 -8.94 16.25
N VAL A 179 8.97 -9.48 16.98
CA VAL A 179 9.23 -10.91 17.08
C VAL A 179 8.47 -11.48 18.27
N MET A 180 7.71 -12.53 18.02
CA MET A 180 6.92 -13.26 19.01
C MET A 180 7.46 -14.67 19.18
N HIS A 181 7.68 -15.03 20.44
CA HIS A 181 8.06 -16.38 20.87
C HIS A 181 6.95 -16.93 21.79
N PRO A 182 5.87 -17.47 21.18
CA PRO A 182 4.80 -18.06 21.97
C PRO A 182 5.29 -19.32 22.70
N ARG A 183 4.73 -19.62 23.87
CA ARG A 183 5.01 -20.88 24.60
C ARG A 183 4.64 -22.14 23.79
N GLY A 184 3.68 -22.02 22.88
CA GLY A 184 3.26 -23.08 21.96
C GLY A 184 3.08 -22.50 20.56
N GLY A 185 3.45 -23.29 19.54
CA GLY A 185 3.54 -22.81 18.16
C GLY A 185 4.96 -22.34 17.83
N ARG A 186 5.07 -21.54 16.78
CA ARG A 186 6.34 -21.15 16.17
C ARG A 186 6.79 -19.75 16.59
N SER A 187 8.09 -19.50 16.65
CA SER A 187 8.58 -18.12 16.67
C SER A 187 8.37 -17.46 15.31
N PHE A 188 7.88 -16.23 15.30
CA PHE A 188 7.64 -15.47 14.07
C PHE A 188 7.83 -13.98 14.27
N CYS A 189 8.05 -13.27 13.17
CA CYS A 189 8.27 -11.83 13.12
C CYS A 189 7.20 -11.16 12.28
N TRP A 190 6.51 -10.19 12.86
CA TRP A 190 5.74 -9.21 12.10
C TRP A 190 6.64 -8.06 11.67
N VAL A 191 6.57 -7.70 10.39
CA VAL A 191 7.19 -6.48 9.88
C VAL A 191 6.10 -5.43 9.69
N GLY A 192 6.19 -4.28 10.34
CA GLY A 192 5.10 -3.30 10.36
C GLY A 192 5.45 -2.07 11.16
N ALA A 193 4.48 -1.50 11.88
CA ALA A 193 4.70 -0.39 12.80
C ALA A 193 4.54 -0.84 14.27
N LEU A 194 5.38 -0.32 15.16
CA LEU A 194 5.27 -0.56 16.60
C LEU A 194 3.90 -0.10 17.13
N GLY A 195 3.24 -0.91 17.95
CA GLY A 195 1.89 -0.64 18.46
C GLY A 195 0.74 -1.03 17.51
N VAL A 196 1.02 -1.59 16.33
CA VAL A 196 -0.02 -2.16 15.46
C VAL A 196 -0.60 -3.44 16.09
N PRO A 197 -1.93 -3.68 16.06
CA PRO A 197 -2.51 -4.90 16.64
C PRO A 197 -2.20 -6.18 15.86
N ALA A 198 -1.79 -6.06 14.60
CA ALA A 198 -1.33 -7.15 13.73
C ALA A 198 -0.64 -6.59 12.49
N SER A 199 0.16 -7.43 11.83
CA SER A 199 0.72 -7.11 10.51
C SER A 199 0.18 -8.08 9.46
N GLY A 200 0.08 -7.61 8.22
CA GLY A 200 -0.17 -8.50 7.08
C GLY A 200 1.08 -8.82 6.27
N GLN A 201 2.25 -8.72 6.90
CA GLN A 201 3.49 -9.27 6.39
C GLN A 201 4.41 -9.73 7.54
N GLY A 202 5.27 -10.71 7.25
CA GLY A 202 6.16 -11.27 8.23
C GLY A 202 6.91 -12.49 7.74
N PHE A 203 7.70 -13.08 8.62
CA PHE A 203 8.37 -14.35 8.39
C PHE A 203 8.47 -15.18 9.68
N ASN A 204 8.65 -16.50 9.57
CA ASN A 204 8.71 -17.39 10.72
C ASN A 204 9.96 -18.29 10.76
N GLU A 205 10.18 -18.96 11.90
CA GLU A 205 11.30 -19.88 12.12
C GLU A 205 11.31 -21.10 11.18
N SER A 206 10.21 -21.36 10.46
CA SER A 206 10.16 -22.43 9.46
C SER A 206 10.64 -22.01 8.08
N GLY A 207 10.97 -20.73 7.89
CA GLY A 207 11.38 -20.19 6.60
C GLY A 207 10.21 -19.75 5.72
N LEU A 208 9.01 -19.57 6.27
CA LEU A 208 7.93 -18.93 5.53
C LEU A 208 8.03 -17.42 5.61
N PHE A 209 7.93 -16.75 4.48
CA PHE A 209 7.65 -15.31 4.36
C PHE A 209 6.25 -15.12 3.78
N VAL A 210 5.53 -14.11 4.25
CA VAL A 210 4.21 -13.73 3.71
C VAL A 210 4.10 -12.22 3.59
N GLY A 211 3.45 -11.75 2.52
CA GLY A 211 3.08 -10.34 2.33
C GLY A 211 1.73 -10.19 1.62
N LEU A 212 0.88 -9.31 2.13
CA LEU A 212 -0.44 -9.03 1.55
C LEU A 212 -0.38 -8.05 0.36
N HIS A 213 -1.28 -8.23 -0.59
CA HIS A 213 -1.55 -7.28 -1.68
C HIS A 213 -3.05 -7.09 -1.79
N SER A 214 -3.53 -5.86 -1.58
CA SER A 214 -4.96 -5.57 -1.69
C SER A 214 -5.50 -5.86 -3.10
N ASN A 215 -6.68 -6.47 -3.16
CA ASN A 215 -7.51 -6.62 -4.35
C ASN A 215 -8.93 -6.14 -3.99
N PHE A 216 -9.76 -5.79 -4.98
CA PHE A 216 -11.13 -5.34 -4.72
C PHE A 216 -12.15 -6.17 -5.49
N PRO A 217 -12.48 -7.38 -5.02
CA PRO A 217 -13.58 -8.14 -5.57
C PRO A 217 -14.95 -7.63 -5.08
N ASN A 218 -16.01 -7.83 -5.87
CA ASN A 218 -17.39 -7.70 -5.41
C ASN A 218 -17.88 -8.91 -4.58
N ASP A 219 -17.17 -10.04 -4.67
CA ASP A 219 -17.40 -11.21 -3.85
C ASP A 219 -16.85 -10.98 -2.43
N VAL A 220 -17.65 -10.31 -1.62
CA VAL A 220 -17.36 -9.96 -0.22
C VAL A 220 -18.43 -10.47 0.74
N SER A 221 -18.03 -10.75 1.97
CA SER A 221 -18.82 -11.26 3.07
C SER A 221 -18.52 -10.48 4.35
N THR A 222 -19.51 -10.43 5.23
CA THR A 222 -19.38 -9.81 6.56
C THR A 222 -18.97 -10.83 7.61
N ARG A 223 -18.87 -12.10 7.20
CA ARG A 223 -18.47 -13.25 8.00
C ARG A 223 -17.45 -14.10 7.26
N GLY A 224 -16.39 -14.50 7.94
CA GLY A 224 -15.37 -15.40 7.44
C GLY A 224 -14.07 -15.18 8.21
N VAL A 225 -13.02 -15.94 7.86
CA VAL A 225 -11.70 -15.75 8.48
C VAL A 225 -11.18 -14.35 8.14
N PRO A 226 -10.82 -13.52 9.15
CA PRO A 226 -10.33 -12.17 8.92
C PRO A 226 -8.93 -12.13 8.29
N ILE A 227 -8.62 -11.05 7.54
CA ILE A 227 -7.34 -10.90 6.81
C ILE A 227 -6.13 -11.17 7.70
N PHE A 228 -6.02 -10.44 8.81
CA PHE A 228 -4.86 -10.53 9.69
C PHE A 228 -4.81 -11.84 10.47
N LYS A 229 -5.94 -12.54 10.65
CA LYS A 229 -5.96 -13.87 11.24
C LYS A 229 -5.32 -14.89 10.30
N ILE A 230 -5.59 -14.80 9.00
CA ILE A 230 -4.97 -15.68 7.99
C ILE A 230 -3.45 -15.52 8.01
N VAL A 231 -2.95 -14.28 8.02
CA VAL A 231 -1.50 -14.00 8.07
C VAL A 231 -0.89 -14.49 9.38
N HIS A 232 -1.55 -14.24 10.51
CA HIS A 232 -1.11 -14.75 11.80
C HIS A 232 -1.01 -16.29 11.80
N ASP A 233 -2.02 -17.00 11.31
CA ASP A 233 -2.03 -18.47 11.28
C ASP A 233 -0.94 -19.05 10.40
N ILE A 234 -0.65 -18.42 9.27
CA ILE A 234 0.47 -18.81 8.41
C ILE A 234 1.79 -18.70 9.20
N LEU A 235 2.00 -17.58 9.89
CA LEU A 235 3.24 -17.33 10.60
C LEU A 235 3.40 -18.19 11.87
N ALA A 236 2.33 -18.32 12.65
CA ALA A 236 2.35 -18.98 13.95
C ALA A 236 2.22 -20.52 13.87
N GLU A 237 1.56 -21.05 12.84
CA GLU A 237 1.19 -22.47 12.76
C GLU A 237 1.76 -23.22 11.56
N CYS A 238 2.03 -22.57 10.42
CA CYS A 238 2.46 -23.27 9.20
C CYS A 238 3.99 -23.41 9.12
N ALA A 239 4.44 -24.55 8.59
CA ALA A 239 5.86 -24.87 8.37
C ALA A 239 6.24 -24.97 6.88
N THR A 240 5.25 -25.15 6.00
CA THR A 240 5.47 -25.35 4.56
C THR A 240 4.57 -24.48 3.71
N LEU A 241 4.96 -24.27 2.46
CA LEU A 241 4.15 -23.51 1.49
C LEU A 241 2.75 -24.11 1.29
N ASP A 242 2.64 -25.44 1.22
CA ASP A 242 1.35 -26.09 0.98
C ASP A 242 0.40 -25.96 2.17
N GLU A 243 0.90 -26.02 3.41
CA GLU A 243 0.12 -25.71 4.61
C GLU A 243 -0.38 -24.27 4.58
N ALA A 244 0.47 -23.32 4.17
CA ALA A 244 0.11 -21.92 4.06
C ALA A 244 -0.95 -21.70 2.96
N VAL A 245 -0.82 -22.34 1.79
CA VAL A 245 -1.83 -22.30 0.71
C VAL A 245 -3.15 -22.89 1.19
N ALA A 246 -3.11 -24.04 1.88
CA ALA A 246 -4.30 -24.67 2.46
C ALA A 246 -4.98 -23.74 3.48
N ARG A 247 -4.22 -23.09 4.35
CA ARG A 247 -4.74 -22.15 5.37
C ARG A 247 -5.62 -21.06 4.76
N VAL A 248 -5.28 -20.58 3.57
CA VAL A 248 -6.02 -19.53 2.86
C VAL A 248 -7.24 -20.10 2.13
N THR A 249 -7.14 -21.31 1.57
CA THR A 249 -8.11 -21.81 0.57
C THR A 249 -9.23 -22.67 1.17
N VAL A 250 -8.99 -23.32 2.31
CA VAL A 250 -9.94 -24.32 2.88
C VAL A 250 -11.16 -23.71 3.59
N ARG A 251 -11.09 -22.44 4.01
CA ARG A 251 -12.18 -21.75 4.72
C ARG A 251 -12.65 -20.50 3.97
N PRO A 252 -13.93 -20.10 4.10
CA PRO A 252 -14.42 -18.81 3.62
C PRO A 252 -13.76 -17.63 4.33
N ARG A 253 -13.56 -16.52 3.61
CA ARG A 253 -12.98 -15.27 4.12
C ARG A 253 -14.01 -14.15 4.14
N THR A 254 -13.65 -13.03 4.76
CA THR A 254 -14.46 -11.81 4.77
C THR A 254 -14.44 -11.11 3.41
N CYS A 255 -13.28 -10.96 2.79
CA CYS A 255 -13.10 -10.13 1.58
C CYS A 255 -11.98 -10.71 0.72
N GLY A 256 -11.43 -9.92 -0.20
CA GLY A 256 -10.38 -10.40 -1.08
C GLY A 256 -9.12 -9.55 -1.13
N LEU A 257 -8.03 -10.26 -1.37
CA LEU A 257 -6.66 -9.79 -1.53
C LEU A 257 -5.81 -10.93 -2.11
N SER A 258 -4.52 -10.71 -2.29
CA SER A 258 -3.56 -11.75 -2.63
C SER A 258 -2.49 -11.87 -1.55
N LEU A 259 -2.15 -13.09 -1.14
CA LEU A 259 -1.00 -13.34 -0.26
C LEU A 259 0.17 -13.85 -1.09
N PHE A 260 1.29 -13.12 -1.05
CA PHE A 260 2.56 -13.52 -1.62
C PHE A 260 3.33 -14.30 -0.56
N ILE A 261 3.45 -15.62 -0.75
CA ILE A 261 4.00 -16.56 0.23
C ILE A 261 5.25 -17.19 -0.37
N VAL A 262 6.36 -17.19 0.38
CA VAL A 262 7.61 -17.81 -0.03
C VAL A 262 8.04 -18.82 1.03
N ASP A 263 8.42 -20.01 0.60
CA ASP A 263 9.10 -21.00 1.43
C ASP A 263 10.58 -20.97 1.08
N THR A 264 11.37 -20.35 1.97
CA THR A 264 12.78 -20.09 1.74
C THR A 264 13.63 -21.35 1.79
N ARG A 265 13.16 -22.40 2.48
CA ARG A 265 13.84 -23.70 2.57
C ARG A 265 13.59 -24.53 1.31
N ALA A 266 12.34 -24.57 0.85
CA ALA A 266 11.98 -25.23 -0.39
C ALA A 266 12.44 -24.46 -1.64
N ARG A 267 12.79 -23.18 -1.50
CA ARG A 267 13.05 -22.25 -2.60
C ARG A 267 11.88 -22.21 -3.60
N ASP A 268 10.67 -22.22 -3.07
CA ASP A 268 9.43 -22.12 -3.84
C ASP A 268 8.55 -20.99 -3.30
N ALA A 269 7.59 -20.56 -4.10
CA ALA A 269 6.66 -19.51 -3.72
C ALA A 269 5.26 -19.77 -4.28
N ALA A 270 4.27 -19.08 -3.73
CA ALA A 270 2.94 -19.02 -4.30
C ALA A 270 2.32 -17.66 -4.06
N VAL A 271 1.52 -17.20 -5.02
CA VAL A 271 0.53 -16.15 -4.77
C VAL A 271 -0.82 -16.82 -4.63
N VAL A 272 -1.46 -16.64 -3.48
CA VAL A 272 -2.86 -17.04 -3.29
C VAL A 272 -3.74 -15.79 -3.37
N GLY A 273 -4.31 -15.54 -4.55
CA GLY A 273 -5.33 -14.52 -4.77
C GLY A 273 -6.69 -15.05 -4.33
N TYR A 274 -7.44 -14.33 -3.51
CA TYR A 274 -8.70 -14.82 -2.97
C TYR A 274 -9.75 -13.73 -2.82
N SER A 275 -11.03 -14.10 -2.90
CA SER A 275 -12.21 -13.29 -2.54
C SER A 275 -12.88 -13.82 -1.26
N ALA A 276 -14.14 -13.53 -0.96
CA ALA A 276 -14.82 -14.20 0.16
C ALA A 276 -14.95 -15.72 -0.03
N ARG A 277 -15.19 -16.20 -1.26
CA ARG A 277 -15.54 -17.60 -1.56
C ARG A 277 -14.69 -18.29 -2.62
N HIS A 278 -13.90 -17.54 -3.40
CA HIS A 278 -13.13 -18.07 -4.54
C HIS A 278 -11.65 -17.77 -4.39
N ALA A 279 -10.78 -18.61 -4.92
CA ALA A 279 -9.35 -18.38 -4.87
C ALA A 279 -8.66 -18.85 -6.16
N GLU A 280 -7.50 -18.27 -6.42
CA GLU A 280 -6.50 -18.69 -7.39
C GLU A 280 -5.18 -18.96 -6.67
N THR A 281 -4.36 -19.81 -7.26
CA THR A 281 -2.98 -20.03 -6.81
C THR A 281 -2.06 -19.93 -8.02
N LEU A 282 -1.10 -19.04 -7.93
CA LEU A 282 -0.08 -18.82 -8.96
C LEU A 282 1.27 -19.30 -8.41
N ARG A 283 2.06 -19.96 -9.25
CA ARG A 283 3.39 -20.48 -8.91
C ARG A 283 4.46 -19.75 -9.73
N PRO A 284 5.74 -19.78 -9.32
CA PRO A 284 6.83 -19.22 -10.10
C PRO A 284 6.90 -19.80 -11.50
N GLU A 285 7.24 -18.95 -12.46
CA GLU A 285 7.55 -19.33 -13.83
C GLU A 285 8.95 -18.83 -14.17
N ASN A 286 9.79 -19.68 -14.77
CA ASN A 286 11.18 -19.33 -15.08
C ASN A 286 11.98 -18.78 -13.88
N GLU A 287 11.77 -19.39 -12.70
CA GLU A 287 12.47 -19.06 -11.43
C GLU A 287 12.13 -17.67 -10.88
N VAL A 288 11.05 -17.04 -11.37
CA VAL A 288 10.55 -15.75 -10.87
C VAL A 288 9.05 -15.80 -10.58
N LEU A 289 8.62 -14.99 -9.61
CA LEU A 289 7.21 -14.74 -9.35
C LEU A 289 7.01 -13.27 -8.98
N VAL A 290 6.08 -12.59 -9.64
CA VAL A 290 5.82 -11.14 -9.45
C VAL A 290 4.36 -10.93 -9.06
N ARG A 291 4.11 -10.00 -8.14
CA ARG A 291 2.75 -9.66 -7.70
C ARG A 291 2.56 -8.16 -7.50
N ALA A 292 1.46 -7.66 -8.02
CA ALA A 292 0.86 -6.37 -7.70
C ALA A 292 -0.55 -6.57 -7.08
N ASN A 293 -1.56 -5.79 -7.45
CA ASN A 293 -2.87 -5.68 -6.81
C ASN A 293 -4.07 -6.06 -7.72
N HIS A 294 -3.92 -7.11 -8.52
CA HIS A 294 -5.00 -7.64 -9.37
C HIS A 294 -4.96 -9.18 -9.38
N TYR A 295 -6.06 -9.82 -9.74
CA TYR A 295 -6.16 -11.25 -10.00
C TYR A 295 -5.71 -11.56 -11.42
N VAL A 296 -5.04 -12.69 -11.61
CA VAL A 296 -4.44 -13.05 -12.90
C VAL A 296 -5.31 -14.02 -13.68
N THR A 297 -6.00 -14.93 -13.00
CA THR A 297 -6.78 -15.95 -13.70
C THR A 297 -8.11 -15.38 -14.19
N PRO A 298 -8.58 -15.75 -15.41
CA PRO A 298 -9.86 -15.30 -15.92
C PRO A 298 -11.07 -15.56 -14.99
N PRO A 299 -11.15 -16.68 -14.23
CA PRO A 299 -12.21 -16.87 -13.25
C PRO A 299 -12.22 -15.82 -12.14
N MET A 300 -11.06 -15.46 -11.60
CA MET A 300 -10.96 -14.50 -10.50
C MET A 300 -11.13 -13.05 -10.96
N GLN A 301 -10.65 -12.71 -12.17
CA GLN A 301 -10.81 -11.37 -12.75
C GLN A 301 -12.28 -10.92 -12.88
N ARG A 302 -13.23 -11.86 -13.00
CA ARG A 302 -14.67 -11.57 -13.05
C ARG A 302 -15.21 -10.92 -11.78
N PHE A 303 -14.53 -11.10 -10.66
CA PHE A 303 -14.94 -10.49 -9.39
C PHE A 303 -14.39 -9.08 -9.22
N GLU A 304 -13.36 -8.68 -9.97
CA GLU A 304 -12.72 -7.37 -9.76
C GLU A 304 -13.62 -6.20 -10.13
N VAL A 305 -13.77 -5.28 -9.19
CA VAL A 305 -14.55 -4.05 -9.35
C VAL A 305 -13.72 -2.78 -9.13
N GLY A 306 -12.39 -2.90 -9.08
CA GLY A 306 -11.49 -1.75 -9.04
C GLY A 306 -11.67 -0.82 -10.25
N PRO A 307 -11.49 0.49 -10.09
CA PRO A 307 -11.66 1.45 -11.16
C PRO A 307 -10.56 1.22 -12.21
N HIS A 308 -10.82 1.65 -13.44
CA HIS A 308 -9.87 1.46 -14.54
C HIS A 308 -8.44 1.95 -14.21
N PRO A 309 -8.22 3.15 -13.64
CA PRO A 309 -6.87 3.63 -13.31
C PRO A 309 -6.11 2.72 -12.34
N TRP A 310 -6.75 2.19 -11.29
CA TRP A 310 -6.06 1.30 -10.33
C TRP A 310 -5.70 -0.05 -10.96
N ARG A 311 -6.58 -0.59 -11.82
CA ARG A 311 -6.28 -1.83 -12.57
C ARG A 311 -5.11 -1.61 -13.53
N ALA A 312 -5.12 -0.51 -14.29
CA ALA A 312 -4.04 -0.15 -15.20
C ALA A 312 -2.71 -0.02 -14.45
N ASN A 313 -2.68 0.68 -13.33
CA ASN A 313 -1.49 0.80 -12.48
C ASN A 313 -0.98 -0.53 -11.98
N SER A 314 -1.87 -1.38 -11.48
CA SER A 314 -1.45 -2.68 -10.99
C SER A 314 -0.88 -3.57 -12.10
N VAL A 315 -1.45 -3.54 -13.30
CA VAL A 315 -0.93 -4.26 -14.47
C VAL A 315 0.40 -3.67 -14.91
N GLY A 316 0.52 -2.34 -14.97
CA GLY A 316 1.73 -1.61 -15.32
C GLY A 316 2.90 -1.97 -14.41
N ARG A 317 2.73 -1.85 -13.09
CA ARG A 317 3.80 -2.20 -12.13
C ARG A 317 4.25 -3.65 -12.24
N MET A 318 3.31 -4.59 -12.36
CA MET A 318 3.65 -6.01 -12.53
C MET A 318 4.42 -6.25 -13.83
N ARG A 319 3.99 -5.64 -14.93
CA ARG A 319 4.69 -5.68 -16.22
C ARG A 319 6.10 -5.09 -16.09
N ARG A 320 6.25 -3.91 -15.49
CA ARG A 320 7.54 -3.23 -15.36
C ARG A 320 8.54 -4.02 -14.50
N ILE A 321 8.10 -4.59 -13.39
CA ILE A 321 8.96 -5.47 -12.56
C ILE A 321 9.37 -6.70 -13.37
N THR A 322 8.45 -7.30 -14.14
CA THR A 322 8.75 -8.47 -14.98
C THR A 322 9.79 -8.13 -16.06
N GLU A 323 9.67 -6.99 -16.72
CA GLU A 323 10.65 -6.48 -17.69
C GLU A 323 12.03 -6.31 -17.04
N LEU A 324 12.11 -5.64 -15.89
CA LEU A 324 13.35 -5.41 -15.13
C LEU A 324 14.03 -6.71 -14.68
N LEU A 325 13.24 -7.71 -14.27
CA LEU A 325 13.77 -9.04 -13.91
C LEU A 325 14.30 -9.78 -15.14
N GLY A 326 13.64 -9.62 -16.31
CA GLY A 326 14.11 -10.15 -17.58
C GLY A 326 15.42 -9.51 -18.03
N GLU A 327 15.51 -8.18 -17.98
CA GLU A 327 16.71 -7.39 -18.31
C GLU A 327 17.92 -7.77 -17.43
N ARG A 328 17.67 -8.18 -16.18
CA ARG A 328 18.70 -8.49 -15.18
C ARG A 328 18.86 -9.99 -14.91
N ARG A 329 18.26 -10.86 -15.73
CA ARG A 329 18.31 -12.31 -15.53
C ARG A 329 19.76 -12.79 -15.47
N GLY A 330 20.12 -13.53 -14.42
CA GLY A 330 21.48 -14.04 -14.20
C GLY A 330 22.49 -12.97 -13.77
N ALA A 331 22.08 -11.72 -13.58
CA ALA A 331 22.91 -10.63 -13.08
C ALA A 331 22.34 -10.00 -11.79
N LEU A 332 21.08 -10.26 -11.46
CA LEU A 332 20.40 -9.75 -10.27
C LEU A 332 21.02 -10.29 -8.98
N ASP A 333 21.39 -9.39 -8.08
CA ASP A 333 21.77 -9.68 -6.70
C ASP A 333 20.91 -8.84 -5.73
N ALA A 334 21.15 -9.00 -4.41
CA ALA A 334 20.43 -8.23 -3.39
C ALA A 334 20.59 -6.71 -3.59
N GLY A 335 21.77 -6.23 -4.01
CA GLY A 335 22.04 -4.82 -4.29
C GLY A 335 21.27 -4.25 -5.50
N GLY A 336 20.87 -5.10 -6.44
CA GLY A 336 20.02 -4.71 -7.57
C GLY A 336 18.55 -4.49 -7.20
N ALA A 337 18.04 -5.14 -6.15
CA ALA A 337 16.62 -5.12 -5.79
C ALA A 337 16.07 -3.71 -5.43
N PRO A 338 16.78 -2.86 -4.66
CA PRO A 338 16.36 -1.49 -4.40
C PRO A 338 16.11 -0.66 -5.67
N SER A 339 16.87 -0.88 -6.74
CA SER A 339 16.68 -0.16 -8.02
C SER A 339 15.38 -0.57 -8.74
N ILE A 340 14.93 -1.82 -8.56
CA ILE A 340 13.65 -2.32 -9.09
C ILE A 340 12.49 -1.76 -8.26
N LEU A 341 12.59 -1.83 -6.93
CA LEU A 341 11.55 -1.33 -6.01
C LEU A 341 11.36 0.19 -6.09
N SER A 342 12.33 0.93 -6.59
CA SER A 342 12.27 2.38 -6.76
C SER A 342 12.13 2.83 -8.22
N ASP A 343 11.88 1.92 -9.17
CA ASP A 343 11.75 2.26 -10.59
C ASP A 343 10.56 3.19 -10.85
N ILE A 344 10.83 4.27 -11.61
CA ILE A 344 9.88 5.33 -11.95
C ILE A 344 9.51 5.36 -13.44
N VAL A 345 9.78 4.29 -14.19
CA VAL A 345 9.38 4.21 -15.59
C VAL A 345 7.93 3.74 -15.66
N ASP A 346 7.06 4.56 -16.24
CA ASP A 346 5.70 4.15 -16.56
C ASP A 346 5.73 3.32 -17.86
N PRO A 347 5.29 2.05 -17.85
CA PRO A 347 5.40 1.16 -19.00
C PRO A 347 4.39 1.47 -20.13
N PHE A 348 3.38 2.30 -19.88
CA PHE A 348 2.44 2.76 -20.90
C PHE A 348 2.93 4.05 -21.56
N GLU A 349 3.62 4.90 -20.80
CA GLU A 349 4.30 6.08 -21.35
C GLU A 349 5.69 5.75 -21.94
N GLY A 350 6.33 4.66 -21.51
CA GLY A 350 7.69 4.30 -21.93
C GLY A 350 8.73 5.36 -21.58
N ARG A 351 8.53 6.06 -20.46
CA ARG A 351 9.44 7.10 -19.93
C ARG A 351 9.33 7.20 -18.42
N ARG A 352 10.29 7.90 -17.83
CA ARG A 352 10.29 8.26 -16.41
C ARG A 352 9.15 9.25 -16.13
N VAL A 353 8.41 9.01 -15.06
CA VAL A 353 7.41 9.92 -14.49
C VAL A 353 7.46 9.83 -12.97
N LEU A 354 7.25 10.93 -12.26
CA LEU A 354 7.28 10.93 -10.79
C LEU A 354 6.07 10.24 -10.16
N VAL A 355 4.91 10.33 -10.82
CA VAL A 355 3.65 9.74 -10.35
C VAL A 355 2.89 9.19 -11.55
N GLY A 356 2.42 7.94 -11.47
CA GLY A 356 1.75 7.25 -12.58
C GLY A 356 1.68 5.74 -12.36
N ASN A 357 1.82 4.95 -13.43
CA ASN A 357 1.82 3.49 -13.37
C ASN A 357 3.21 2.91 -13.01
N VAL A 358 3.90 3.56 -12.08
CA VAL A 358 5.29 3.29 -11.69
C VAL A 358 5.38 2.38 -10.47
N VAL A 359 6.49 1.62 -10.34
CA VAL A 359 6.71 0.69 -9.21
C VAL A 359 6.86 1.44 -7.89
N ALA A 360 7.55 2.58 -7.93
CA ALA A 360 7.77 3.45 -6.79
C ALA A 360 6.54 4.32 -6.50
N ALA A 361 5.59 3.78 -5.76
CA ALA A 361 4.38 4.52 -5.42
C ALA A 361 4.69 5.69 -4.45
N PRO A 362 4.06 6.88 -4.62
CA PRO A 362 4.31 8.06 -3.76
C PRO A 362 3.85 7.91 -2.30
N HIS A 363 3.22 6.79 -1.95
CA HIS A 363 2.80 6.45 -0.58
C HIS A 363 3.46 5.15 -0.11
N ASN A 364 4.63 4.81 -0.64
CA ASN A 364 5.41 3.70 -0.14
C ASN A 364 5.88 3.98 1.30
N VAL A 365 5.31 3.24 2.26
CA VAL A 365 5.63 3.40 3.69
C VAL A 365 6.57 2.33 4.24
N GLN A 366 6.86 1.31 3.44
CA GLN A 366 7.83 0.29 3.76
C GLN A 366 8.32 -0.38 2.47
N SER A 367 9.64 -0.56 2.39
CA SER A 367 10.30 -1.27 1.30
C SER A 367 11.33 -2.22 1.87
N LEU A 368 11.28 -3.49 1.47
CA LEU A 368 12.07 -4.57 2.05
C LEU A 368 12.70 -5.44 0.97
N VAL A 369 13.93 -5.86 1.22
CA VAL A 369 14.64 -6.90 0.45
C VAL A 369 15.08 -7.98 1.45
N MET A 370 15.02 -9.25 1.09
CA MET A 370 15.47 -10.36 1.92
C MET A 370 16.23 -11.36 1.06
N SER A 371 17.37 -11.81 1.57
CA SER A 371 18.17 -12.89 1.02
C SER A 371 18.38 -13.93 2.13
N PRO A 372 17.55 -14.99 2.17
CA PRO A 372 17.66 -16.03 3.19
C PRO A 372 19.01 -16.77 3.16
N ASP A 373 19.61 -16.88 1.97
CA ASP A 373 20.96 -17.44 1.77
C ASP A 373 22.06 -16.62 2.46
N GLU A 374 21.83 -15.31 2.63
CA GLU A 374 22.73 -14.41 3.34
C GLU A 374 22.27 -14.13 4.78
N ASP A 375 21.28 -14.89 5.25
CA ASP A 375 20.63 -14.70 6.55
C ASP A 375 20.22 -13.23 6.80
N THR A 376 19.84 -12.48 5.76
CA THR A 376 19.66 -11.03 5.89
C THR A 376 18.31 -10.54 5.35
N VAL A 377 17.69 -9.65 6.12
CA VAL A 377 16.58 -8.81 5.71
C VAL A 377 17.01 -7.34 5.77
N TRP A 378 16.80 -6.61 4.69
CA TRP A 378 17.07 -5.19 4.58
C TRP A 378 15.77 -4.41 4.54
N LEU A 379 15.65 -3.41 5.42
CA LEU A 379 14.49 -2.52 5.49
C LEU A 379 14.89 -1.10 5.14
N ALA A 380 14.22 -0.49 4.16
CA ALA A 380 14.41 0.93 3.84
C ALA A 380 14.06 1.81 5.06
N HIS A 381 14.87 2.84 5.29
CA HIS A 381 14.69 3.76 6.41
C HIS A 381 14.99 5.20 5.99
N GLY A 382 14.12 6.13 6.40
CA GLY A 382 14.24 7.56 6.13
C GLY A 382 12.89 8.24 5.93
N ASP A 383 12.89 9.31 5.13
CA ASP A 383 11.69 10.00 4.70
C ASP A 383 10.96 9.24 3.58
N LEU A 384 9.66 9.52 3.45
CA LEU A 384 8.81 8.92 2.43
C LEU A 384 9.07 9.55 1.04
N PRO A 385 8.86 8.79 -0.05
CA PRO A 385 8.54 7.36 -0.08
C PRO A 385 9.77 6.51 0.24
N LEU A 386 9.64 5.49 1.11
CA LEU A 386 10.79 4.72 1.61
C LEU A 386 11.50 3.91 0.52
N CYS A 387 10.82 3.54 -0.56
CA CYS A 387 11.48 2.88 -1.69
C CYS A 387 12.64 3.71 -2.25
N HIS A 388 12.59 5.05 -2.15
CA HIS A 388 13.64 5.98 -2.56
C HIS A 388 14.67 6.33 -1.47
N SER A 389 14.66 5.63 -0.33
CA SER A 389 15.68 5.79 0.71
C SER A 389 17.07 5.49 0.16
N GLU A 390 18.07 6.24 0.63
CA GLU A 390 19.46 6.08 0.21
C GLU A 390 20.11 4.78 0.72
N ARG A 391 19.53 4.18 1.77
CA ARG A 391 20.02 2.95 2.39
C ARG A 391 18.88 2.05 2.81
N TYR A 392 19.10 0.75 2.64
CA TYR A 392 18.28 -0.29 3.27
C TYR A 392 19.10 -0.91 4.39
N ARG A 393 18.57 -0.85 5.61
CA ARG A 393 19.24 -1.26 6.85
C ARG A 393 19.21 -2.76 6.99
N GLY A 394 20.38 -3.40 7.03
CA GLY A 394 20.51 -4.86 7.09
C GLY A 394 20.40 -5.42 8.51
N PHE A 395 19.60 -6.47 8.64
CA PHE A 395 19.41 -7.24 9.87
C PHE A 395 19.46 -8.76 9.64
N SER A 396 20.03 -9.51 10.59
CA SER A 396 20.08 -10.97 10.52
C SER A 396 18.71 -11.58 10.81
N VAL A 397 18.23 -12.45 9.92
CA VAL A 397 16.92 -13.10 10.04
C VAL A 397 16.93 -14.10 11.19
N SER A 398 17.96 -14.94 11.28
CA SER A 398 18.14 -15.91 12.36
C SER A 398 18.28 -15.22 13.71
N ALA A 399 19.12 -14.19 13.83
CA ALA A 399 19.32 -13.47 15.08
C ALA A 399 18.03 -12.80 15.56
N LEU A 400 17.25 -12.20 14.65
CA LEU A 400 15.92 -11.66 14.99
C LEU A 400 15.01 -12.73 15.57
N LEU A 401 14.92 -13.91 14.94
CA LEU A 401 14.06 -15.02 15.38
C LEU A 401 14.58 -15.78 16.61
N GLU A 402 15.85 -15.65 16.96
CA GLU A 402 16.45 -16.19 18.18
C GLU A 402 16.35 -15.19 19.34
N GLY A 403 16.30 -13.89 19.02
CA GLY A 403 16.46 -12.80 19.98
C GLY A 403 17.92 -12.59 20.39
N ASP A 404 18.87 -12.89 19.49
CA ASP A 404 20.30 -12.67 19.71
C ASP A 404 20.69 -11.24 19.33
N GLU A 405 20.57 -10.35 20.32
CA GLU A 405 20.87 -8.92 20.19
C GLU A 405 22.30 -8.63 19.71
N SER A 406 23.24 -9.55 19.93
CA SER A 406 24.64 -9.36 19.54
C SER A 406 24.89 -9.49 18.04
N ARG A 407 23.94 -10.12 17.31
CA ARG A 407 24.04 -10.43 15.89
C ARG A 407 22.96 -9.79 15.02
N TYR A 408 22.14 -8.89 15.57
CA TYR A 408 21.06 -8.28 14.80
C TYR A 408 21.53 -7.55 13.55
N GLU A 409 22.64 -6.81 13.58
CA GLU A 409 23.03 -5.94 12.48
C GLU A 409 23.92 -6.65 11.46
N THR A 410 23.57 -6.54 10.18
CA THR A 410 24.39 -6.99 9.04
C THR A 410 24.79 -5.81 8.16
N GLY A 411 25.42 -6.04 7.00
CA GLY A 411 25.76 -4.97 6.06
C GLY A 411 24.52 -4.29 5.47
N ASP A 412 24.55 -2.97 5.27
CA ASP A 412 23.47 -2.22 4.62
C ASP A 412 23.57 -2.33 3.08
N LEU A 413 22.44 -2.18 2.38
CA LEU A 413 22.42 -1.98 0.92
C LEU A 413 22.28 -0.50 0.59
N SER A 414 22.87 -0.08 -0.53
CA SER A 414 22.57 1.20 -1.16
C SER A 414 21.13 1.20 -1.69
N GLY A 415 20.50 2.37 -1.65
CA GLY A 415 19.23 2.62 -2.32
C GLY A 415 19.34 2.61 -3.84
N GLY A 416 18.20 2.64 -4.53
CA GLY A 416 18.17 2.58 -6.00
C GLY A 416 18.64 3.84 -6.71
N GLY A 417 18.75 4.99 -6.03
CA GLY A 417 19.29 6.23 -6.60
C GLY A 417 18.49 6.78 -7.79
N GLN A 418 17.18 6.52 -7.84
CA GLN A 418 16.35 6.77 -9.02
C GLN A 418 15.97 8.24 -9.23
N LEU A 419 16.01 9.08 -8.20
CA LEU A 419 15.58 10.49 -8.26
C LEU A 419 16.78 11.43 -8.18
N SER A 420 16.80 12.45 -9.03
CA SER A 420 17.60 13.65 -8.85
C SER A 420 17.12 14.48 -7.65
N GLU A 421 17.93 15.45 -7.22
CA GLU A 421 17.57 16.35 -6.12
C GLU A 421 16.29 17.16 -6.43
N THR A 422 16.15 17.63 -7.67
CA THR A 422 14.96 18.37 -8.14
C THR A 422 13.72 17.48 -8.18
N GLU A 423 13.82 16.27 -8.73
CA GLU A 423 12.72 15.29 -8.74
C GLU A 423 12.29 14.91 -7.31
N ARG A 424 13.26 14.74 -6.39
CA ARG A 424 12.98 14.49 -4.98
C ARG A 424 12.24 15.66 -4.33
N ALA A 425 12.67 16.90 -4.58
CA ALA A 425 11.99 18.09 -4.07
C ALA A 425 10.56 18.22 -4.64
N ALA A 426 10.36 17.96 -5.93
CA ALA A 426 9.04 17.98 -6.55
C ALA A 426 8.11 16.90 -5.98
N LEU A 427 8.63 15.70 -5.72
CA LEU A 427 7.87 14.63 -5.10
C LEU A 427 7.46 14.98 -3.66
N LEU A 428 8.33 15.64 -2.88
CA LEU A 428 7.97 16.14 -1.55
C LEU A 428 6.82 17.17 -1.61
N GLU A 429 6.83 18.08 -2.59
CA GLU A 429 5.71 19.00 -2.81
C GLU A 429 4.43 18.25 -3.20
N TYR A 430 4.53 17.19 -4.02
CA TYR A 430 3.39 16.34 -4.35
C TYR A 430 2.77 15.68 -3.11
N GLU A 431 3.62 15.17 -2.22
CA GLU A 431 3.21 14.49 -1.00
C GLU A 431 2.60 15.46 0.03
N GLU A 432 3.14 16.67 0.15
CA GLU A 432 2.55 17.73 0.98
C GLU A 432 1.18 18.16 0.44
N ALA A 433 1.02 18.20 -0.88
CA ALA A 433 -0.28 18.43 -1.49
C ALA A 433 -1.27 17.32 -1.17
N TRP A 434 -0.83 16.06 -1.27
CA TRP A 434 -1.66 14.91 -0.94
C TRP A 434 -2.08 14.92 0.53
N SER A 435 -1.13 15.12 1.45
CA SER A 435 -1.39 15.22 2.89
C SER A 435 -2.39 16.33 3.21
N SER A 436 -2.19 17.53 2.63
CA SER A 436 -3.11 18.67 2.81
C SER A 436 -4.54 18.33 2.36
N TYR A 437 -4.69 17.62 1.25
CA TYR A 437 -5.98 17.19 0.76
C TYR A 437 -6.61 16.07 1.60
N MET A 438 -5.91 14.96 1.83
CA MET A 438 -6.48 13.76 2.47
C MET A 438 -6.67 13.90 3.97
N ASP A 439 -5.73 14.53 4.66
CA ASP A 439 -5.75 14.58 6.13
C ASP A 439 -6.49 15.82 6.66
N HIS A 440 -6.52 16.90 5.88
CA HIS A 440 -7.05 18.19 6.32
C HIS A 440 -8.20 18.73 5.44
N LEU A 441 -8.49 18.11 4.29
CA LEU A 441 -9.43 18.64 3.29
C LEU A 441 -9.09 20.09 2.87
N ASP A 442 -7.80 20.46 2.90
CA ASP A 442 -7.29 21.78 2.56
C ASP A 442 -6.90 21.84 1.07
N TYR A 443 -7.87 22.22 0.24
CA TYR A 443 -7.71 22.33 -1.21
C TYR A 443 -6.74 23.45 -1.61
N ASP A 444 -6.73 24.58 -0.90
CA ASP A 444 -5.88 25.73 -1.22
C ASP A 444 -4.42 25.40 -1.00
N ARG A 445 -4.10 24.80 0.14
CA ARG A 445 -2.75 24.33 0.45
C ARG A 445 -2.30 23.22 -0.50
N ALA A 446 -3.20 22.29 -0.85
CA ALA A 446 -2.89 21.26 -1.83
C ALA A 446 -2.54 21.84 -3.21
N VAL A 447 -3.33 22.81 -3.71
CA VAL A 447 -3.05 23.48 -4.99
C VAL A 447 -1.76 24.30 -4.94
N PHE A 448 -1.45 24.94 -3.81
CA PHE A 448 -0.19 25.66 -3.60
C PHE A 448 1.03 24.75 -3.80
N HIS A 449 1.05 23.60 -3.12
CA HIS A 449 2.15 22.64 -3.23
C HIS A 449 2.26 22.03 -4.64
N LEU A 450 1.13 21.69 -5.28
CA LEU A 450 1.15 21.19 -6.66
C LEU A 450 1.74 22.21 -7.65
N ARG A 451 1.47 23.51 -7.47
CA ARG A 451 2.08 24.56 -8.30
C ARG A 451 3.60 24.66 -8.11
N ARG A 452 4.07 24.57 -6.86
CA ARG A 452 5.51 24.53 -6.56
C ARG A 452 6.19 23.31 -7.17
N GLY A 453 5.58 22.13 -7.09
CA GLY A 453 6.08 20.93 -7.76
C GLY A 453 6.18 21.10 -9.28
N ALA A 454 5.18 21.74 -9.91
CA ALA A 454 5.19 22.05 -11.34
C ALA A 454 6.25 23.10 -11.75
N GLU A 455 6.67 23.98 -10.83
CA GLU A 455 7.77 24.92 -11.06
C GLU A 455 9.12 24.21 -11.02
N LEU A 456 9.28 23.20 -10.16
CA LEU A 456 10.48 22.38 -10.04
C LEU A 456 10.64 21.40 -11.22
N THR A 457 9.53 20.85 -11.71
CA THR A 457 9.49 19.86 -12.80
C THR A 457 8.46 20.25 -13.87
N PRO A 458 8.74 21.25 -14.72
CA PRO A 458 7.77 21.78 -15.69
C PRO A 458 7.27 20.79 -16.76
N GLU A 459 8.03 19.72 -16.98
CA GLU A 459 7.75 18.58 -17.86
C GLU A 459 6.77 17.56 -17.25
N GLU A 460 6.59 17.58 -15.92
CA GLU A 460 5.68 16.66 -15.23
C GLU A 460 4.23 17.14 -15.33
N SER A 461 3.47 16.51 -16.22
CA SER A 461 2.06 16.86 -16.46
C SER A 461 1.14 16.60 -15.27
N VAL A 462 1.57 15.76 -14.32
CA VAL A 462 0.74 15.30 -13.20
C VAL A 462 0.41 16.41 -12.22
N PHE A 463 1.35 17.33 -11.97
CA PHE A 463 1.16 18.46 -11.06
C PHE A 463 0.06 19.44 -11.53
N PRO A 464 0.14 20.02 -12.76
CA PRO A 464 -0.91 20.89 -13.25
C PRO A 464 -2.24 20.15 -13.43
N ARG A 465 -2.22 18.86 -13.82
CA ARG A 465 -3.43 18.03 -13.91
C ARG A 465 -4.15 17.97 -12.56
N MET A 466 -3.45 17.58 -11.50
CA MET A 466 -4.03 17.45 -10.16
C MET A 466 -4.50 18.79 -9.61
N ALA A 467 -3.73 19.86 -9.80
CA ALA A 467 -4.14 21.20 -9.37
C ALA A 467 -5.40 21.65 -10.12
N GLY A 468 -5.50 21.37 -11.42
CA GLY A 468 -6.68 21.62 -12.23
C GLY A 468 -7.91 20.85 -11.75
N ILE A 469 -7.77 19.56 -11.43
CA ILE A 469 -8.87 18.72 -10.93
C ILE A 469 -9.36 19.20 -9.55
N LEU A 470 -8.46 19.58 -8.64
CA LEU A 470 -8.83 20.14 -7.33
C LEU A 470 -9.61 21.45 -7.48
N LEU A 471 -9.11 22.38 -8.31
CA LEU A 471 -9.78 23.65 -8.57
C LEU A 471 -11.14 23.46 -9.27
N LEU A 472 -11.24 22.48 -10.17
CA LEU A 472 -12.49 22.09 -10.82
C LEU A 472 -13.52 21.61 -9.78
N LYS A 473 -13.09 20.78 -8.82
CA LYS A 473 -13.92 20.27 -7.72
C LYS A 473 -14.44 21.40 -6.82
N GLU A 474 -13.58 22.38 -6.54
CA GLU A 474 -13.90 23.60 -5.79
C GLU A 474 -14.65 24.66 -6.60
N LYS A 475 -15.09 24.33 -7.82
CA LYS A 475 -15.85 25.22 -8.72
C LYS A 475 -15.10 26.50 -9.13
N ARG A 476 -13.76 26.50 -9.04
CA ARG A 476 -12.86 27.59 -9.43
C ARG A 476 -12.39 27.43 -10.88
N PHE A 477 -13.36 27.38 -11.80
CA PHE A 477 -13.13 26.98 -13.19
C PHE A 477 -12.14 27.85 -13.96
N SER A 478 -12.14 29.17 -13.73
CA SER A 478 -11.20 30.10 -14.38
C SER A 478 -9.75 29.83 -14.02
N GLN A 479 -9.49 29.29 -12.82
CA GLN A 479 -8.14 28.90 -12.38
C GLN A 479 -7.79 27.46 -12.81
N ALA A 480 -8.80 26.58 -12.90
CA ALA A 480 -8.62 25.20 -13.31
C ALA A 480 -8.28 25.07 -14.81
N LEU A 481 -9.02 25.78 -15.66
CA LEU A 481 -8.95 25.63 -17.12
C LEU A 481 -7.53 25.78 -17.71
N PRO A 482 -6.72 26.81 -17.39
CA PRO A 482 -5.38 26.92 -17.98
C PRO A 482 -4.47 25.75 -17.63
N LEU A 483 -4.61 25.18 -16.43
CA LEU A 483 -3.85 24.01 -16.00
C LEU A 483 -4.28 22.74 -16.76
N LEU A 484 -5.59 22.57 -16.94
CA LEU A 484 -6.16 21.43 -17.65
C LEU A 484 -5.88 21.47 -19.16
N LEU A 485 -5.91 22.66 -19.77
CA LEU A 485 -5.52 22.85 -21.17
C LEU A 485 -4.03 22.56 -21.37
N ARG A 486 -3.16 23.07 -20.50
CA ARG A 486 -1.72 22.76 -20.55
C ARG A 486 -1.47 21.25 -20.43
N ASN A 487 -2.22 20.53 -19.59
CA ASN A 487 -2.13 19.07 -19.50
C ASN A 487 -2.63 18.37 -20.77
N ALA A 488 -3.60 18.93 -21.50
CA ALA A 488 -4.09 18.41 -22.78
C ALA A 488 -3.15 18.69 -23.96
N GLU A 489 -2.36 19.77 -23.86
CA GLU A 489 -1.28 20.10 -24.81
C GLU A 489 -0.02 19.24 -24.61
N HIS A 490 0.12 18.62 -23.43
CA HIS A 490 1.25 17.74 -23.14
C HIS A 490 1.25 16.49 -24.04
N GLU A 491 2.44 16.10 -24.49
CA GLU A 491 2.62 14.92 -25.32
C GLU A 491 2.57 13.65 -24.45
N HIS A 492 1.37 13.11 -24.28
CA HIS A 492 1.13 11.79 -23.66
C HIS A 492 1.31 10.68 -24.70
N ARG A 493 2.13 9.69 -24.36
CA ARG A 493 2.33 8.50 -25.20
C ARG A 493 1.26 7.44 -24.95
N ASP A 494 0.72 7.38 -23.74
CA ASP A 494 -0.43 6.55 -23.43
C ASP A 494 -1.72 7.18 -23.99
N PRO A 495 -2.45 6.51 -24.90
CA PRO A 495 -3.73 6.99 -25.42
C PRO A 495 -4.76 7.27 -24.32
N VAL A 496 -4.75 6.52 -23.22
CA VAL A 496 -5.69 6.72 -22.10
C VAL A 496 -5.40 8.04 -21.40
N ASN A 497 -4.16 8.30 -20.97
CA ASN A 497 -3.74 9.58 -20.40
C ASN A 497 -4.04 10.76 -21.34
N ARG A 498 -3.79 10.60 -22.63
CA ARG A 498 -4.07 11.63 -23.64
C ARG A 498 -5.56 11.94 -23.74
N ALA A 499 -6.40 10.92 -23.83
CA ALA A 499 -7.85 11.09 -23.87
C ALA A 499 -8.37 11.71 -22.57
N GLU A 500 -7.81 11.32 -21.43
CA GLU A 500 -8.20 11.82 -20.11
C GLU A 500 -7.88 13.30 -19.95
N ALA A 501 -6.72 13.75 -20.44
CA ALA A 501 -6.33 15.15 -20.42
C ALA A 501 -7.35 16.04 -21.16
N HIS A 502 -7.75 15.63 -22.36
CA HIS A 502 -8.79 16.31 -23.14
C HIS A 502 -10.16 16.24 -22.46
N VAL A 503 -10.55 15.10 -21.88
CA VAL A 503 -11.83 14.97 -21.15
C VAL A 503 -11.90 15.94 -19.98
N TRP A 504 -10.84 16.09 -19.18
CA TRP A 504 -10.85 17.04 -18.07
C TRP A 504 -10.95 18.50 -18.53
N ALA A 505 -10.22 18.88 -19.59
CA ALA A 505 -10.35 20.20 -20.18
C ALA A 505 -11.78 20.47 -20.70
N GLY A 506 -12.35 19.51 -21.43
CA GLY A 506 -13.72 19.58 -21.94
C GLY A 506 -14.76 19.73 -20.82
N ARG A 507 -14.63 18.95 -19.73
CA ARG A 507 -15.52 19.03 -18.56
C ARG A 507 -15.47 20.41 -17.91
N CYS A 508 -14.29 21.02 -17.81
CA CYS A 508 -14.14 22.38 -17.30
C CYS A 508 -14.82 23.41 -18.21
N LEU A 509 -14.65 23.28 -19.52
CA LEU A 509 -15.25 24.17 -20.52
C LEU A 509 -16.79 24.10 -20.51
N ASP A 510 -17.37 22.91 -20.41
CA ASP A 510 -18.83 22.73 -20.25
C ASP A 510 -19.36 23.45 -19.00
N LEU A 511 -18.67 23.32 -17.86
CA LEU A 511 -19.03 23.98 -16.61
C LEU A 511 -18.94 25.51 -16.66
N MET A 512 -18.14 26.03 -17.60
CA MET A 512 -18.02 27.46 -17.92
C MET A 512 -19.00 27.92 -19.01
N GLY A 513 -19.84 27.03 -19.55
CA GLY A 513 -20.76 27.35 -20.65
C GLY A 513 -20.08 27.47 -22.02
N ARG A 514 -18.80 27.09 -22.16
CA ARG A 514 -18.00 27.18 -23.38
C ARG A 514 -18.15 25.91 -24.24
N ARG A 515 -19.38 25.61 -24.63
CA ARG A 515 -19.75 24.30 -25.22
C ARG A 515 -19.01 23.97 -26.52
N ALA A 516 -18.83 24.94 -27.41
CA ALA A 516 -18.15 24.70 -28.69
C ALA A 516 -16.70 24.22 -28.49
N GLU A 517 -15.99 24.83 -27.53
CA GLU A 517 -14.63 24.44 -27.18
C GLU A 517 -14.59 23.11 -26.44
N ALA A 518 -15.57 22.85 -25.56
CA ALA A 518 -15.70 21.56 -24.90
C ALA A 518 -15.88 20.41 -25.90
N LEU A 519 -16.72 20.61 -26.93
CA LEU A 519 -16.94 19.65 -28.00
C LEU A 519 -15.65 19.32 -28.77
N ALA A 520 -14.79 20.31 -29.03
CA ALA A 520 -13.50 20.08 -29.69
C ALA A 520 -12.58 19.18 -28.85
N GLN A 521 -12.55 19.37 -27.53
CA GLN A 521 -11.80 18.53 -26.61
C GLN A 521 -12.35 17.09 -26.58
N TYR A 522 -13.67 16.92 -26.47
CA TYR A 522 -14.30 15.60 -26.46
C TYR A 522 -14.18 14.86 -27.79
N ASP A 523 -14.27 15.57 -28.92
CA ASP A 523 -14.08 14.98 -30.25
C ASP A 523 -12.66 14.39 -30.36
N THR A 524 -11.65 15.17 -29.95
CA THR A 524 -10.26 14.70 -29.90
C THR A 524 -10.11 13.46 -29.02
N ALA A 525 -10.66 13.48 -27.80
CA ALA A 525 -10.60 12.34 -26.89
C ALA A 525 -11.33 11.09 -27.41
N SER A 526 -12.49 11.26 -28.06
CA SER A 526 -13.30 10.16 -28.58
C SER A 526 -12.61 9.40 -29.72
N LYS A 527 -11.81 10.11 -30.53
CA LYS A 527 -11.06 9.57 -31.68
C LYS A 527 -9.80 8.78 -31.30
N LEU A 528 -9.37 8.84 -30.03
CA LEU A 528 -8.18 8.12 -29.54
C LEU A 528 -8.42 6.63 -29.27
N ASP A 529 -9.67 6.15 -29.35
CA ASP A 529 -10.05 4.75 -29.12
C ASP A 529 -9.47 4.12 -27.84
N ALA A 530 -9.50 4.91 -26.75
CA ALA A 530 -8.95 4.54 -25.44
C ALA A 530 -10.07 4.34 -24.38
N PRO A 531 -10.87 3.26 -24.44
CA PRO A 531 -11.93 3.01 -23.47
C PRO A 531 -11.34 2.71 -22.07
N PRO A 532 -12.03 3.11 -20.98
CA PRO A 532 -13.37 3.71 -20.97
C PRO A 532 -13.39 5.22 -21.23
N VAL A 533 -12.24 5.89 -21.26
CA VAL A 533 -12.15 7.36 -21.31
C VAL A 533 -12.68 7.93 -22.63
N SER A 534 -12.33 7.33 -23.77
CA SER A 534 -12.87 7.72 -25.08
C SER A 534 -14.39 7.54 -25.18
N ALA A 535 -14.93 6.50 -24.54
CA ALA A 535 -16.37 6.28 -24.43
C ALA A 535 -17.06 7.37 -23.59
N ALA A 536 -16.41 7.84 -22.52
CA ALA A 536 -16.86 9.01 -21.76
C ALA A 536 -16.94 10.26 -22.64
N ALA A 537 -15.90 10.49 -23.44
CA ALA A 537 -15.83 11.63 -24.35
C ALA A 537 -16.94 11.57 -25.40
N ALA A 538 -17.20 10.40 -25.99
CA ALA A 538 -18.29 10.20 -26.95
C ALA A 538 -19.67 10.54 -26.33
N ARG A 539 -19.93 10.13 -25.09
CA ARG A 539 -21.17 10.53 -24.38
C ARG A 539 -21.22 12.04 -24.13
N HIS A 540 -20.08 12.66 -23.88
CA HIS A 540 -19.99 14.10 -23.66
C HIS A 540 -20.13 14.95 -24.94
N LEU A 541 -19.98 14.37 -26.13
CA LEU A 541 -20.37 15.00 -27.40
C LEU A 541 -21.89 15.22 -27.46
N GLU A 542 -22.66 14.25 -26.99
CA GLU A 542 -24.13 14.34 -26.98
C GLU A 542 -24.67 15.14 -25.78
N LYS A 543 -24.08 14.94 -24.60
CA LYS A 543 -24.58 15.50 -23.33
C LYS A 543 -23.49 16.25 -22.58
N PRO A 544 -23.66 17.55 -22.27
CA PRO A 544 -22.65 18.32 -21.55
C PRO A 544 -22.45 17.77 -20.14
N PHE A 545 -21.22 17.87 -19.64
CA PHE A 545 -20.90 17.64 -18.24
C PHE A 545 -21.50 18.76 -17.38
N ARG A 546 -22.24 18.39 -16.33
CA ARG A 546 -23.02 19.33 -15.51
C ARG A 546 -22.43 19.45 -14.12
N ARG A 547 -22.80 20.52 -13.41
CA ARG A 547 -22.38 20.76 -12.02
C ARG A 547 -22.73 19.59 -11.07
N MET A 548 -23.82 18.88 -11.33
CA MET A 548 -24.20 17.72 -10.51
C MET A 548 -23.26 16.52 -10.70
N ASP A 549 -22.62 16.40 -11.87
CA ASP A 549 -21.70 15.31 -12.17
C ASP A 549 -20.37 15.44 -11.39
N LEU A 550 -20.02 16.66 -10.94
CA LEU A 550 -18.88 16.89 -10.04
C LEU A 550 -18.99 16.09 -8.74
N PHE A 551 -20.18 15.70 -8.31
CA PHE A 551 -20.35 14.84 -7.14
C PHE A 551 -19.61 13.50 -7.30
N HIS A 552 -19.53 12.97 -8.52
CA HIS A 552 -18.87 11.71 -8.84
C HIS A 552 -17.38 11.85 -9.19
N VAL A 553 -16.84 13.05 -9.20
CA VAL A 553 -15.41 13.30 -9.42
C VAL A 553 -14.67 13.23 -8.10
N MET A 554 -13.62 12.44 -8.04
CA MET A 554 -12.73 12.38 -6.89
C MET A 554 -11.27 12.48 -7.31
N PRO A 555 -10.51 13.46 -6.81
CA PRO A 555 -9.05 13.51 -6.98
C PRO A 555 -8.39 12.22 -6.47
N GLU A 556 -7.46 11.67 -7.25
CA GLU A 556 -6.73 10.43 -6.97
C GLU A 556 -5.23 10.70 -7.07
N PHE A 557 -4.59 10.89 -5.91
CA PHE A 557 -3.18 11.27 -5.82
C PHE A 557 -2.21 10.11 -6.05
N MET A 558 -2.61 8.85 -5.95
CA MET A 558 -1.67 7.75 -6.20
C MET A 558 -1.23 7.69 -7.67
N LEU A 559 -2.16 7.99 -8.56
CA LEU A 559 -1.96 7.99 -10.02
C LEU A 559 -1.88 9.39 -10.59
N GLY A 560 -2.10 10.40 -9.75
CA GLY A 560 -2.23 11.78 -10.17
C GLY A 560 -3.30 11.98 -11.22
N THR A 561 -4.50 11.45 -10.97
CA THR A 561 -5.66 11.60 -11.85
C THR A 561 -6.95 11.87 -11.07
N GLY A 562 -8.12 11.78 -11.69
CA GLY A 562 -9.41 11.82 -11.03
C GLY A 562 -10.22 10.55 -11.30
N LEU A 563 -10.77 9.93 -10.26
CA LEU A 563 -11.80 8.90 -10.44
C LEU A 563 -13.12 9.59 -10.84
N ALA A 564 -13.70 9.14 -11.94
CA ALA A 564 -14.99 9.62 -12.44
C ALA A 564 -15.71 8.48 -13.18
N LYS A 565 -17.01 8.66 -13.41
CA LYS A 565 -17.76 7.79 -14.33
C LYS A 565 -17.31 8.08 -15.77
N TYR A 566 -16.33 7.31 -16.24
CA TYR A 566 -15.95 7.22 -17.65
C TYR A 566 -16.93 6.38 -18.45
#